data_AF-A0A957TRX5-F1
#
_entry.id   AF-A0A957TRX5-F1
#
_cell.length_a   1.000
_cell.length_b   1.000
_cell.length_c   1.000
_cell.angle_alpha   90.00
_cell.angle_beta   90.00
_cell.angle_gamma   90.00
#
_symmetry.space_group_name_H-M   'P 1'
#
loop_
_entity.id
_entity.type
_entity.pdbx_description
1 polymer ?
#
loop_
_entity_poly.entity_id
_entity_poly.type
_entity_poly.pdbx_seq_one_letter_code
_entity_poly.pdbx_strand_id
1 'polypeptide(L)'
;ELMTWVCEFPGEFIYPRPDTTGAGRNFVTRAVLEANGLNQDTFTVDAFTEQYGTEELTPEQIAEINDTYFAGAWEMLNEIEPCLYDNATYPSGAAATTRLLSDELVTLIPIWSDQALQAMSAGLLPENTRFIQLADLPMVGGYAAAAIPTNASNLEGALTLANFLLSSEVQESVVRDIGGFPAVSWDTLPAELQEDFNDVITDNVPSFGSPWTGPMYEGWYTTVAPDVTRE
;
A
#
# COMPACT_ATOMS: atom_id res chain seq x y z
N GLU A 1 4.57 10.95 -12.39
CA GLU A 1 3.65 12.10 -12.19
C GLU A 1 3.50 12.49 -10.72
N LEU A 2 3.17 11.57 -9.80
CA LEU A 2 3.03 11.89 -8.38
C LEU A 2 4.24 12.64 -7.79
N MET A 3 5.46 12.14 -8.00
CA MET A 3 6.67 12.80 -7.47
C MET A 3 6.87 14.22 -8.00
N THR A 4 6.51 14.46 -9.26
CA THR A 4 6.49 15.81 -9.85
C THR A 4 5.45 16.69 -9.16
N TRP A 5 4.23 16.18 -8.97
CA TRP A 5 3.16 16.91 -8.29
C TRP A 5 3.55 17.31 -6.86
N VAL A 6 4.21 16.41 -6.11
CA VAL A 6 4.68 16.69 -4.73
C VAL A 6 5.59 17.92 -4.70
N CYS A 7 6.44 18.13 -5.69
CA CYS A 7 7.31 19.31 -5.76
C CYS A 7 6.69 20.53 -6.45
N GLU A 8 5.65 20.35 -7.26
CA GLU A 8 4.81 21.47 -7.75
C GLU A 8 3.96 22.08 -6.62
N PHE A 9 3.62 21.26 -5.62
CA PHE A 9 2.79 21.63 -4.47
C PHE A 9 3.52 21.32 -3.15
N PRO A 10 4.60 22.05 -2.82
CA PRO A 10 5.43 21.75 -1.66
C PRO A 10 4.64 21.90 -0.36
N GLY A 11 4.74 20.90 0.51
CA GLY A 11 4.06 20.84 1.80
C GLY A 11 2.68 20.18 1.75
N GLU A 12 2.16 19.86 0.57
CA GLU A 12 0.80 19.32 0.41
C GLU A 12 0.73 17.78 0.54
N PHE A 13 1.87 17.12 0.67
CA PHE A 13 1.99 15.67 0.72
C PHE A 13 2.89 15.19 1.85
N ILE A 14 2.51 14.06 2.46
CA ILE A 14 3.36 13.32 3.38
C ILE A 14 2.97 11.84 3.38
N TYR A 15 3.93 10.97 3.72
CA TYR A 15 3.71 9.55 3.94
C TYR A 15 4.30 9.11 5.29
N PRO A 16 3.70 8.13 5.98
CA PRO A 16 4.22 7.62 7.24
C PRO A 16 5.46 6.74 7.02
N ARG A 17 6.21 6.53 8.10
CA ARG A 17 7.39 5.63 8.10
C ARG A 17 7.01 4.22 7.61
N PRO A 18 7.85 3.57 6.80
CA PRO A 18 7.48 2.33 6.12
C PRO A 18 7.28 1.13 7.05
N ASP A 19 7.90 1.12 8.22
CA ASP A 19 7.80 0.06 9.23
C ASP A 19 6.60 0.23 10.18
N THR A 20 6.00 1.43 10.24
CA THR A 20 4.92 1.74 11.20
C THR A 20 3.51 1.42 10.71
N THR A 21 3.31 1.39 9.40
CA THR A 21 2.00 1.09 8.80
C THR A 21 2.15 0.59 7.38
N GLY A 22 1.18 -0.23 6.94
CA GLY A 22 1.16 -0.71 5.56
C GLY A 22 1.06 0.42 4.53
N ALA A 23 0.45 1.58 4.84
CA ALA A 23 0.37 2.69 3.90
C ALA A 23 1.77 3.27 3.58
N GLY A 24 2.60 3.43 4.62
CA GLY A 24 4.00 3.87 4.48
C GLY A 24 4.84 2.81 3.77
N ARG A 25 4.68 1.54 4.18
CA ARG A 25 5.35 0.41 3.54
C ARG A 25 5.08 0.42 2.04
N ASN A 26 3.80 0.46 1.66
CA ASN A 26 3.39 0.28 0.27
C ASN A 26 3.74 1.50 -0.59
N PHE A 27 3.81 2.71 -0.01
CA PHE A 27 4.34 3.88 -0.71
C PHE A 27 5.82 3.71 -1.05
N VAL A 28 6.64 3.31 -0.08
CA VAL A 28 8.08 3.05 -0.30
C VAL A 28 8.29 1.87 -1.25
N THR A 29 7.52 0.80 -1.10
CA THR A 29 7.53 -0.34 -2.03
C THR A 29 7.14 0.08 -3.45
N ARG A 30 6.17 0.97 -3.61
CA ARG A 30 5.79 1.49 -4.93
C ARG A 30 6.91 2.30 -5.57
N ALA A 31 7.70 3.04 -4.79
CA ALA A 31 8.91 3.71 -5.26
C ALA A 31 10.00 2.72 -5.67
N VAL A 32 10.19 1.63 -4.91
CA VAL A 32 11.07 0.51 -5.30
C VAL A 32 10.65 -0.09 -6.64
N LEU A 33 9.37 -0.38 -6.82
CA LEU A 33 8.87 -0.91 -8.09
C LEU A 33 9.10 0.09 -9.24
N GLU A 34 8.84 1.38 -9.04
CA GLU A 34 9.10 2.44 -10.04
C GLU A 34 10.56 2.43 -10.49
N ALA A 35 11.49 2.44 -9.54
CA ALA A 35 12.93 2.47 -9.79
C ALA A 35 13.44 1.22 -10.53
N ASN A 36 12.67 0.13 -10.50
CA ASN A 36 12.97 -1.13 -11.16
C ASN A 36 12.06 -1.38 -12.39
N GLY A 37 11.55 -0.31 -13.01
CA GLY A 37 10.77 -0.40 -14.24
C GLY A 37 9.43 -1.10 -14.07
N LEU A 38 8.84 -1.03 -12.87
CA LEU A 38 7.59 -1.69 -12.47
C LEU A 38 7.65 -3.22 -12.56
N ASN A 39 8.85 -3.81 -12.53
CA ASN A 39 9.02 -5.26 -12.62
C ASN A 39 8.66 -5.95 -11.28
N GLN A 40 7.55 -6.67 -11.29
CA GLN A 40 7.04 -7.37 -10.11
C GLN A 40 7.70 -8.73 -9.88
N ASP A 41 8.21 -9.37 -10.94
CA ASP A 41 8.77 -10.73 -10.86
C ASP A 41 10.05 -10.77 -10.01
N THR A 42 10.80 -9.68 -10.01
CA THR A 42 12.01 -9.49 -9.20
C THR A 42 11.72 -9.59 -7.71
N PHE A 43 10.59 -9.04 -7.26
CA PHE A 43 10.31 -8.88 -5.83
C PHE A 43 9.40 -9.98 -5.26
N THR A 44 9.39 -11.15 -5.88
CA THR A 44 8.66 -12.32 -5.35
C THR A 44 9.42 -13.01 -4.23
N VAL A 45 8.72 -13.85 -3.44
CA VAL A 45 9.36 -14.70 -2.43
C VAL A 45 10.26 -15.75 -3.08
N ASP A 46 9.86 -16.28 -4.24
CA ASP A 46 10.63 -17.29 -4.96
C ASP A 46 11.93 -16.71 -5.53
N ALA A 47 11.87 -15.54 -6.18
CA ALA A 47 13.06 -14.85 -6.67
C ALA A 47 14.05 -14.52 -5.54
N PHE A 48 13.52 -14.04 -4.39
CA PHE A 48 14.35 -13.81 -3.21
C PHE A 48 15.01 -15.11 -2.72
N THR A 49 14.22 -16.18 -2.59
CA THR A 49 14.70 -17.46 -2.04
C THR A 49 15.73 -18.12 -2.96
N GLU A 50 15.57 -18.00 -4.28
CA GLU A 50 16.54 -18.49 -5.26
C GLU A 50 17.89 -17.79 -5.11
N GLN A 51 17.90 -16.48 -4.83
CA GLN A 51 19.11 -15.68 -4.76
C GLN A 51 19.77 -15.65 -3.38
N TYR A 52 18.97 -15.54 -2.32
CA TYR A 52 19.43 -15.29 -0.95
C TYR A 52 19.12 -16.43 0.03
N GLY A 53 18.33 -17.42 -0.40
CA GLY A 53 17.91 -18.53 0.44
C GLY A 53 16.82 -18.15 1.46
N THR A 54 16.69 -18.96 2.51
CA THR A 54 15.68 -18.78 3.58
C THR A 54 16.30 -18.45 4.94
N GLU A 55 17.62 -18.36 5.01
CA GLU A 55 18.34 -17.99 6.24
C GLU A 55 18.27 -16.48 6.47
N GLU A 56 18.62 -16.05 7.69
CA GLU A 56 18.72 -14.63 8.01
C GLU A 56 19.82 -13.98 7.16
N LEU A 57 19.51 -12.82 6.57
CA LEU A 57 20.46 -12.09 5.73
C LEU A 57 21.65 -11.60 6.54
N THR A 58 22.85 -11.70 5.97
CA THR A 58 24.03 -11.04 6.53
C THR A 58 23.97 -9.52 6.26
N PRO A 59 24.69 -8.70 7.05
CA PRO A 59 24.79 -7.26 6.79
C PRO A 59 25.27 -6.94 5.36
N GLU A 60 26.17 -7.75 4.81
CA GLU A 60 26.66 -7.58 3.43
C GLU A 60 25.55 -7.85 2.41
N GLN A 61 24.69 -8.86 2.62
CA GLN A 61 23.56 -9.12 1.73
C GLN A 61 22.50 -8.02 1.82
N ILE A 62 22.25 -7.48 3.01
CA ILE A 62 21.34 -6.33 3.17
C ILE A 62 21.87 -5.11 2.40
N ALA A 63 23.17 -4.84 2.50
CA ALA A 63 23.80 -3.76 1.75
C ALA A 63 23.74 -4.00 0.24
N GLU A 64 24.05 -5.21 -0.22
CA GLU A 64 23.95 -5.60 -1.64
C GLU A 64 22.53 -5.41 -2.17
N ILE A 65 21.51 -5.85 -1.43
CA ILE A 65 20.10 -5.69 -1.82
C ILE A 65 19.76 -4.21 -1.96
N ASN A 66 20.19 -3.39 -1.01
CA ASN A 66 19.95 -1.95 -1.03
C ASN A 66 20.59 -1.28 -2.24
N ASP A 67 21.86 -1.55 -2.47
CA ASP A 67 22.62 -0.96 -3.58
C ASP A 67 22.11 -1.43 -4.94
N THR A 68 21.67 -2.69 -5.04
CA THR A 68 21.27 -3.30 -6.31
C THR A 68 19.83 -2.97 -6.68
N TYR A 69 18.90 -3.08 -5.73
CA TYR A 69 17.47 -3.00 -6.01
C TYR A 69 16.82 -1.72 -5.52
N PHE A 70 17.33 -1.06 -4.49
CA PHE A 70 16.62 0.05 -3.84
C PHE A 70 17.26 1.42 -4.05
N ALA A 71 18.50 1.49 -4.52
CA ALA A 71 19.23 2.74 -4.73
C ALA A 71 18.43 3.79 -5.53
N GLY A 72 17.81 3.40 -6.65
CA GLY A 72 17.00 4.32 -7.45
C GLY A 72 15.76 4.84 -6.70
N ALA A 73 15.16 4.03 -5.83
CA ALA A 73 14.04 4.48 -5.00
C ALA A 73 14.49 5.48 -3.93
N TRP A 74 15.69 5.28 -3.37
CA TRP A 74 16.28 6.23 -2.43
C TRP A 74 16.59 7.57 -3.09
N GLU A 75 17.12 7.55 -4.32
CA GLU A 75 17.32 8.78 -5.12
C GLU A 75 15.98 9.52 -5.33
N MET A 76 14.94 8.81 -5.75
CA MET A 76 13.61 9.40 -5.96
C MET A 76 13.00 9.98 -4.68
N LEU A 77 13.10 9.27 -3.56
CA LEU A 77 12.52 9.73 -2.29
C LEU A 77 13.31 10.91 -1.70
N ASN A 78 14.62 10.95 -1.87
CA ASN A 78 15.46 12.08 -1.47
C ASN A 78 15.22 13.33 -2.35
N GLU A 79 14.91 13.14 -3.63
CA GLU A 79 14.59 14.27 -4.53
C GLU A 79 13.33 15.03 -4.08
N ILE A 80 12.31 14.31 -3.59
CA ILE A 80 11.06 14.93 -3.12
C ILE A 80 11.09 15.36 -1.65
N GLU A 81 12.08 14.92 -0.86
CA GLU A 81 12.16 15.19 0.58
C GLU A 81 11.96 16.67 0.94
N PRO A 82 12.60 17.66 0.25
CA PRO A 82 12.42 19.07 0.56
C PRO A 82 11.01 19.61 0.25
N CYS A 83 10.24 18.87 -0.55
CA CYS A 83 8.89 19.21 -0.96
C CYS A 83 7.83 18.58 -0.03
N LEU A 84 8.21 17.66 0.85
CA LEU A 84 7.28 17.02 1.79
C LEU A 84 6.85 18.00 2.90
N TYR A 85 5.66 17.75 3.45
CA TYR A 85 5.16 18.49 4.61
C TYR A 85 6.17 18.51 5.76
N ASP A 86 6.37 19.70 6.31
CA ASP A 86 7.17 19.96 7.51
C ASP A 86 8.60 19.39 7.44
N ASN A 87 9.28 19.55 6.30
CA ASN A 87 10.64 18.99 6.06
C ASN A 87 10.72 17.49 6.35
N ALA A 88 9.74 16.73 5.84
CA ALA A 88 9.76 15.27 5.88
C ALA A 88 9.84 14.69 7.30
N THR A 89 9.02 15.18 8.24
CA THR A 89 8.95 14.61 9.61
C THR A 89 8.59 13.12 9.70
N TYR A 90 8.03 12.54 8.62
CA TYR A 90 7.57 11.15 8.51
C TYR A 90 6.73 10.69 9.72
N PRO A 91 5.38 10.86 9.66
CA PRO A 91 4.48 10.49 10.75
C PRO A 91 4.67 9.04 11.22
N SER A 92 4.45 8.82 12.52
CA SER A 92 4.65 7.53 13.19
C SER A 92 3.60 6.46 12.85
N GLY A 93 2.69 6.73 11.92
CA GLY A 93 1.70 5.74 11.49
C GLY A 93 0.47 6.35 10.82
N ALA A 94 -0.52 5.49 10.56
CA ALA A 94 -1.74 5.84 9.85
C ALA A 94 -2.52 6.96 10.55
N ALA A 95 -2.81 6.83 11.85
CA ALA A 95 -3.60 7.82 12.59
C ALA A 95 -2.97 9.22 12.58
N ALA A 96 -1.64 9.32 12.74
CA ALA A 96 -0.92 10.59 12.69
C ALA A 96 -1.00 11.20 11.28
N THR A 97 -0.84 10.39 10.24
CA THR A 97 -0.93 10.83 8.84
C THR A 97 -2.35 11.28 8.48
N THR A 98 -3.37 10.51 8.85
CA THR A 98 -4.79 10.85 8.66
C THR A 98 -5.14 12.14 9.37
N ARG A 99 -4.61 12.38 10.57
CA ARG A 99 -4.85 13.62 11.31
C ARG A 99 -4.34 14.85 10.56
N LEU A 100 -3.21 14.76 9.85
CA LEU A 100 -2.70 15.87 9.03
C LEU A 100 -3.67 16.21 7.90
N LEU A 101 -4.26 15.21 7.25
CA LEU A 101 -5.30 15.42 6.24
C LEU A 101 -6.59 15.99 6.87
N SER A 102 -7.02 15.44 8.01
CA SER A 102 -8.19 15.92 8.76
C SER A 102 -8.08 17.38 9.20
N ASP A 103 -6.87 17.81 9.58
CA ASP A 103 -6.58 19.18 10.00
C ASP A 103 -6.27 20.11 8.81
N GLU A 104 -6.43 19.63 7.57
CA GLU A 104 -6.15 20.36 6.32
C GLU A 104 -4.70 20.90 6.24
N LEU A 105 -3.76 20.21 6.90
CA LEU A 105 -2.32 20.55 6.88
C LEU A 105 -1.61 19.99 5.64
N VAL A 106 -2.20 18.96 5.03
CA VAL A 106 -1.81 18.36 3.77
C VAL A 106 -3.08 18.06 2.97
N THR A 107 -2.97 17.97 1.64
CA THR A 107 -4.10 17.64 0.76
C THR A 107 -4.05 16.21 0.22
N LEU A 108 -2.89 15.55 0.29
CA LEU A 108 -2.73 14.17 -0.17
C LEU A 108 -1.91 13.33 0.81
N ILE A 109 -2.38 12.11 1.09
CA ILE A 109 -1.67 11.10 1.88
C ILE A 109 -1.89 9.70 1.30
N PRO A 110 -0.94 8.75 1.45
CA PRO A 110 -1.24 7.34 1.30
C PRO A 110 -2.04 6.84 2.52
N ILE A 111 -3.07 6.04 2.28
CA ILE A 111 -3.92 5.47 3.32
C ILE A 111 -4.51 4.14 2.83
N TRP A 112 -4.80 3.21 3.75
CA TRP A 112 -5.59 2.03 3.40
C TRP A 112 -7.06 2.39 3.20
N SER A 113 -7.70 1.73 2.25
CA SER A 113 -9.11 1.98 1.91
C SER A 113 -10.05 1.77 3.11
N ASP A 114 -9.87 0.71 3.88
CA ASP A 114 -10.65 0.44 5.10
C ASP A 114 -10.51 1.56 6.15
N GLN A 115 -9.27 2.00 6.39
CA GLN A 115 -8.97 3.08 7.32
C GLN A 115 -9.58 4.41 6.85
N ALA A 116 -9.56 4.67 5.55
CA ALA A 116 -10.14 5.88 5.02
C ALA A 116 -11.66 5.89 5.08
N LEU A 117 -12.33 4.77 4.76
CA LEU A 117 -13.78 4.65 4.92
C LEU A 117 -14.21 4.78 6.38
N GLN A 118 -13.44 4.19 7.31
CA GLN A 118 -13.68 4.38 8.75
C GLN A 118 -13.55 5.86 9.15
N ALA A 119 -12.52 6.55 8.66
CA ALA A 119 -12.33 7.98 8.94
C ALA A 119 -13.44 8.85 8.32
N MET A 120 -13.91 8.53 7.11
CA MET A 120 -15.07 9.19 6.49
C MET A 120 -16.36 8.96 7.27
N SER A 121 -16.65 7.71 7.64
CA SER A 121 -17.84 7.34 8.42
C SER A 121 -17.86 8.01 9.80
N ALA A 122 -16.68 8.19 10.40
CA ALA A 122 -16.50 8.93 11.65
C ALA A 122 -16.54 10.46 11.49
N GLY A 123 -16.68 10.99 10.27
CA GLY A 123 -16.68 12.43 9.99
C GLY A 123 -15.34 13.11 10.26
N LEU A 124 -14.23 12.36 10.18
CA LEU A 124 -12.88 12.86 10.44
C LEU A 124 -12.24 13.49 9.20
N LEU A 125 -12.68 13.12 8.00
CA LEU A 125 -12.13 13.65 6.75
C LEU A 125 -12.98 14.82 6.22
N PRO A 126 -12.36 15.81 5.55
CA PRO A 126 -13.09 16.86 4.85
C PRO A 126 -14.13 16.30 3.87
N GLU A 127 -15.30 16.95 3.75
CA GLU A 127 -16.42 16.48 2.90
C GLU A 127 -16.05 16.31 1.42
N ASN A 128 -15.06 17.05 0.94
CA ASN A 128 -14.55 17.01 -0.43
C ASN A 128 -13.45 15.97 -0.65
N THR A 129 -13.17 15.11 0.33
CA THR A 129 -12.17 14.04 0.20
C THR A 129 -12.53 13.09 -0.94
N ARG A 130 -11.52 12.65 -1.70
CA ARG A 130 -11.63 11.72 -2.81
C ARG A 130 -10.53 10.65 -2.72
N PHE A 131 -10.81 9.49 -3.29
CA PHE A 131 -9.84 8.42 -3.45
C PHE A 131 -9.31 8.42 -4.87
N ILE A 132 -7.99 8.26 -4.99
CA ILE A 132 -7.33 8.06 -6.27
C ILE A 132 -6.39 6.87 -6.15
N GLN A 133 -6.15 6.19 -7.27
CA GLN A 133 -5.13 5.17 -7.38
C GLN A 133 -4.14 5.55 -8.48
N LEU A 134 -2.90 5.07 -8.36
CA LEU A 134 -1.92 5.18 -9.42
C LEU A 134 -2.31 4.27 -10.59
N ALA A 135 -2.46 4.84 -11.79
CA ALA A 135 -2.99 4.13 -12.95
C ALA A 135 -1.93 3.28 -13.70
N ASP A 136 -0.65 3.61 -13.58
CA ASP A 136 0.46 2.87 -14.19
C ASP A 136 0.75 1.57 -13.45
N LEU A 137 0.73 1.63 -12.13
CA LEU A 137 0.73 0.50 -11.21
C LEU A 137 0.19 0.98 -9.86
N PRO A 138 -0.86 0.34 -9.30
CA PRO A 138 -1.40 0.75 -8.02
C PRO A 138 -0.39 0.48 -6.89
N MET A 139 -0.62 1.06 -5.72
CA MET A 139 0.16 0.68 -4.54
C MET A 139 0.02 -0.81 -4.24
N VAL A 140 1.08 -1.41 -3.70
CA VAL A 140 1.08 -2.82 -3.27
C VAL A 140 -0.07 -3.04 -2.30
N GLY A 141 -0.75 -4.16 -2.46
CA GLY A 141 -1.88 -4.56 -1.66
C GLY A 141 -2.07 -6.07 -1.76
N GLY A 142 -3.23 -6.55 -1.34
CA GLY A 142 -3.55 -7.96 -1.49
C GLY A 142 -5.03 -8.22 -1.35
N TYR A 143 -5.49 -9.25 -2.06
CA TYR A 143 -6.80 -9.81 -1.85
C TYR A 143 -6.77 -10.75 -0.65
N ALA A 144 -7.79 -10.67 0.20
CA ALA A 144 -8.03 -11.71 1.18
C ALA A 144 -8.54 -12.96 0.45
N ALA A 145 -7.77 -14.05 0.49
CA ALA A 145 -8.14 -15.31 -0.15
C ALA A 145 -8.67 -16.33 0.88
N ALA A 146 -9.66 -17.10 0.47
CA ALA A 146 -10.15 -18.27 1.20
C ALA A 146 -10.06 -19.52 0.32
N ALA A 147 -9.72 -20.66 0.92
CA ALA A 147 -9.64 -21.94 0.22
C ALA A 147 -10.38 -23.03 1.02
N ILE A 148 -11.01 -23.95 0.30
CA ILE A 148 -11.61 -25.16 0.88
C ILE A 148 -10.61 -26.30 0.72
N PRO A 149 -10.08 -26.88 1.81
CA PRO A 149 -9.18 -28.02 1.73
C PRO A 149 -9.85 -29.23 1.06
N THR A 150 -9.09 -30.00 0.30
CA THR A 150 -9.60 -31.20 -0.38
C THR A 150 -10.09 -32.29 0.58
N ASN A 151 -9.70 -32.22 1.85
CA ASN A 151 -10.09 -33.10 2.94
C ASN A 151 -11.09 -32.47 3.93
N ALA A 152 -11.82 -31.42 3.52
CA ALA A 152 -12.81 -30.76 4.38
C ALA A 152 -13.82 -31.77 4.95
N SER A 153 -13.96 -31.80 6.28
CA SER A 153 -14.86 -32.71 6.99
C SER A 153 -16.34 -32.42 6.73
N ASN A 154 -16.67 -31.18 6.34
CA ASN A 154 -17.99 -30.76 5.90
C ASN A 154 -17.88 -29.87 4.64
N LEU A 155 -17.72 -30.52 3.48
CA LEU A 155 -17.59 -29.83 2.20
C LEU A 155 -18.83 -28.99 1.84
N GLU A 156 -20.03 -29.50 2.11
CA GLU A 156 -21.29 -28.81 1.81
C GLU A 156 -21.42 -27.49 2.59
N GLY A 157 -21.10 -27.52 3.88
CA GLY A 157 -21.09 -26.32 4.72
C GLY A 157 -20.05 -25.30 4.24
N ALA A 158 -18.86 -25.76 3.86
CA ALA A 158 -17.80 -24.89 3.33
C ALA A 158 -18.21 -24.22 2.01
N LEU A 159 -18.83 -24.97 1.09
CA LEU A 159 -19.37 -24.41 -0.16
C LEU A 159 -20.53 -23.45 0.08
N THR A 160 -21.37 -23.72 1.09
CA THR A 160 -22.46 -22.82 1.48
C THR A 160 -21.92 -21.48 1.99
N LEU A 161 -20.87 -21.52 2.82
CA LEU A 161 -20.19 -20.29 3.27
C LEU A 161 -19.55 -19.55 2.10
N ALA A 162 -18.88 -20.25 1.18
CA ALA A 162 -18.30 -19.62 -0.01
C ALA A 162 -19.36 -18.91 -0.86
N ASN A 163 -20.52 -19.55 -1.09
CA ASN A 163 -21.64 -18.93 -1.81
C ASN A 163 -22.19 -17.69 -1.09
N PHE A 164 -22.30 -17.75 0.25
CA PHE A 164 -22.72 -16.59 1.05
C PHE A 164 -21.73 -15.43 0.90
N LEU A 165 -20.43 -15.71 1.05
CA LEU A 165 -19.38 -14.70 0.90
C LEU A 165 -19.40 -14.04 -0.49
N LEU A 166 -19.73 -14.79 -1.53
CA LEU A 166 -19.81 -14.29 -2.92
C LEU A 166 -21.18 -13.67 -3.29
N SER A 167 -22.13 -13.60 -2.36
CA SER A 167 -23.43 -12.98 -2.63
C SER A 167 -23.33 -11.47 -2.85
N SER A 168 -24.22 -10.89 -3.67
CA SER A 168 -24.25 -9.44 -3.95
C SER A 168 -24.28 -8.62 -2.66
N GLU A 169 -25.14 -8.99 -1.71
CA GLU A 169 -25.27 -8.29 -0.43
C GLU A 169 -23.94 -8.24 0.34
N VAL A 170 -23.22 -9.36 0.41
CA VAL A 170 -21.94 -9.42 1.11
C VAL A 170 -20.86 -8.65 0.34
N GLN A 171 -20.83 -8.77 -0.98
CA GLN A 171 -19.84 -8.07 -1.81
C GLN A 171 -20.06 -6.55 -1.84
N GLU A 172 -21.31 -6.08 -1.78
CA GLU A 172 -21.64 -4.68 -1.59
C GLU A 172 -21.16 -4.17 -0.22
N SER A 173 -21.36 -4.96 0.84
CA SER A 173 -20.85 -4.62 2.19
C SER A 173 -19.31 -4.63 2.25
N VAL A 174 -18.64 -5.51 1.51
CA VAL A 174 -17.18 -5.50 1.37
C VAL A 174 -16.69 -4.15 0.85
N VAL A 175 -17.38 -3.58 -0.15
CA VAL A 175 -17.00 -2.28 -0.71
C VAL A 175 -17.37 -1.13 0.24
N ARG A 176 -18.59 -1.13 0.79
CA ARG A 176 -19.12 0.00 1.57
C ARG A 176 -18.59 0.07 3.01
N ASP A 177 -18.52 -1.08 3.68
CA ASP A 177 -18.32 -1.13 5.13
C ASP A 177 -16.92 -1.62 5.50
N ILE A 178 -16.34 -2.52 4.68
CA ILE A 178 -15.02 -3.10 4.92
C ILE A 178 -13.93 -2.32 4.21
N GLY A 179 -14.22 -1.69 3.07
CA GLY A 179 -13.22 -1.02 2.22
C GLY A 179 -12.30 -1.99 1.49
N GLY A 180 -12.81 -3.18 1.16
CA GLY A 180 -12.12 -4.14 0.32
C GLY A 180 -12.53 -4.01 -1.15
N PHE A 181 -11.69 -4.54 -2.04
CA PHE A 181 -12.11 -4.85 -3.40
C PHE A 181 -13.07 -6.04 -3.39
N PRO A 182 -14.13 -6.02 -4.23
CA PRO A 182 -15.02 -7.16 -4.34
C PRO A 182 -14.26 -8.36 -4.94
N ALA A 183 -14.61 -9.56 -4.49
CA ALA A 183 -14.17 -10.83 -5.06
C ALA A 183 -14.97 -11.21 -6.32
N VAL A 184 -15.99 -10.43 -6.67
CA VAL A 184 -16.81 -10.54 -7.89
C VAL A 184 -16.51 -9.37 -8.82
N SER A 185 -16.88 -9.52 -10.09
CA SER A 185 -16.70 -8.44 -11.08
C SER A 185 -17.52 -7.20 -10.71
N TRP A 186 -16.95 -6.02 -10.92
CA TRP A 186 -17.58 -4.73 -10.59
C TRP A 186 -18.92 -4.51 -11.29
N ASP A 187 -19.10 -5.07 -12.50
CA ASP A 187 -20.36 -5.00 -13.26
C ASP A 187 -21.52 -5.76 -12.59
N THR A 188 -21.24 -6.60 -11.59
CA THR A 188 -22.25 -7.30 -10.80
C THR A 188 -22.74 -6.50 -9.59
N LEU A 189 -22.07 -5.40 -9.25
CA LEU A 189 -22.44 -4.51 -8.14
C LEU A 189 -23.37 -3.38 -8.61
N PRO A 190 -24.12 -2.71 -7.70
CA PRO A 190 -24.92 -1.53 -8.02
C PRO A 190 -24.11 -0.44 -8.75
N ALA A 191 -24.73 0.22 -9.73
CA ALA A 191 -24.06 1.24 -10.56
C ALA A 191 -23.46 2.40 -9.75
N GLU A 192 -24.11 2.79 -8.65
CA GLU A 192 -23.60 3.81 -7.72
C GLU A 192 -22.20 3.44 -7.18
N LEU A 193 -21.97 2.18 -6.81
CA LEU A 193 -20.65 1.73 -6.33
C LEU A 193 -19.61 1.70 -7.44
N GLN A 194 -20.02 1.43 -8.68
CA GLN A 194 -19.10 1.48 -9.82
C GLN A 194 -18.66 2.92 -10.10
N GLU A 195 -19.59 3.88 -9.96
CA GLU A 195 -19.32 5.32 -10.11
C GLU A 195 -18.44 5.86 -8.98
N ASP A 196 -18.72 5.51 -7.73
CA ASP A 196 -17.98 5.98 -6.55
C ASP A 196 -16.52 5.51 -6.51
N PHE A 197 -16.22 4.34 -7.09
CA PHE A 197 -14.91 3.68 -7.00
C PHE A 197 -14.16 3.57 -8.34
N ASN A 198 -14.67 4.19 -9.42
CA ASN A 198 -14.08 4.10 -10.76
C ASN A 198 -12.57 4.43 -10.81
N ASP A 199 -12.13 5.39 -10.00
CA ASP A 199 -10.75 5.88 -9.92
C ASP A 199 -9.82 4.96 -9.12
N VAL A 200 -10.34 3.89 -8.51
CA VAL A 200 -9.56 2.91 -7.75
C VAL A 200 -9.67 1.47 -8.26
N ILE A 201 -10.51 1.21 -9.28
CA ILE A 201 -10.61 -0.10 -9.91
C ILE A 201 -9.27 -0.44 -10.60
N THR A 202 -8.73 -1.62 -10.31
CA THR A 202 -7.52 -2.14 -10.96
C THR A 202 -7.66 -3.63 -11.24
N ASP A 203 -7.14 -4.06 -12.38
CA ASP A 203 -7.05 -5.47 -12.77
C ASP A 203 -5.77 -6.15 -12.27
N ASN A 204 -4.81 -5.37 -11.77
CA ASN A 204 -3.52 -5.87 -11.32
C ASN A 204 -3.06 -5.17 -10.04
N VAL A 205 -3.11 -5.88 -8.92
CA VAL A 205 -2.56 -5.43 -7.63
C VAL A 205 -1.17 -6.02 -7.49
N PRO A 206 -0.10 -5.21 -7.43
CA PRO A 206 1.25 -5.74 -7.34
C PRO A 206 1.49 -6.38 -5.98
N SER A 207 2.41 -7.35 -6.00
CA SER A 207 2.90 -8.01 -4.78
C SER A 207 4.34 -7.60 -4.48
N PHE A 208 4.72 -7.71 -3.21
CA PHE A 208 6.09 -7.54 -2.75
C PHE A 208 6.37 -8.56 -1.67
N GLY A 209 7.31 -9.45 -1.94
CA GLY A 209 7.63 -10.58 -1.08
C GLY A 209 8.13 -10.10 0.28
N SER A 210 7.59 -10.68 1.36
CA SER A 210 7.95 -10.28 2.71
C SER A 210 9.46 -10.29 3.03
N PRO A 211 10.30 -11.19 2.47
CA PRO A 211 11.74 -11.16 2.75
C PRO A 211 12.45 -9.88 2.27
N TRP A 212 11.90 -9.18 1.28
CA TRP A 212 12.45 -7.90 0.79
C TRP A 212 12.21 -6.73 1.75
N THR A 213 11.23 -6.84 2.66
CA THR A 213 10.79 -5.72 3.50
C THR A 213 11.84 -5.30 4.55
N GLY A 214 12.54 -6.26 5.16
CA GLY A 214 13.58 -5.96 6.15
C GLY A 214 14.69 -5.08 5.56
N PRO A 215 15.36 -5.51 4.48
CA PRO A 215 16.36 -4.69 3.79
C PRO A 215 15.84 -3.34 3.33
N MET A 216 14.57 -3.26 2.88
CA MET A 216 13.95 -2.01 2.46
C MET A 216 13.80 -1.03 3.62
N TYR A 217 13.38 -1.50 4.80
CA TYR A 217 13.32 -0.65 5.99
C TYR A 217 14.72 -0.18 6.40
N GLU A 218 15.70 -1.10 6.40
CA GLU A 218 17.09 -0.74 6.71
C GLU A 218 17.59 0.39 5.82
N GLY A 219 17.44 0.23 4.50
CA GLY A 219 17.85 1.23 3.52
C GLY A 219 17.16 2.58 3.65
N TRP A 220 15.84 2.56 3.88
CA TRP A 220 15.06 3.78 4.03
C TRP A 220 15.57 4.60 5.22
N TYR A 221 15.77 3.95 6.37
CA TYR A 221 16.32 4.63 7.54
C TYR A 221 17.77 5.08 7.36
N THR A 222 18.61 4.36 6.64
CA THR A 222 20.01 4.78 6.46
C THR A 222 20.21 5.84 5.38
N THR A 223 19.30 5.93 4.41
CA THR A 223 19.51 6.68 3.16
C THR A 223 18.50 7.79 2.93
N VAL A 224 17.25 7.61 3.39
CA VAL A 224 16.14 8.57 3.18
C VAL A 224 15.83 9.35 4.45
N ALA A 225 15.90 8.70 5.61
CA ALA A 225 15.53 9.31 6.88
C ALA A 225 16.52 8.99 8.01
N PRO A 226 17.83 9.30 7.85
CA PRO A 226 18.87 8.96 8.83
C PRO A 226 18.68 9.62 10.20
N ASP A 227 17.99 10.75 10.24
CA ASP A 227 17.71 11.48 11.48
C ASP A 227 16.44 11.01 12.20
N VAL A 228 15.64 10.13 11.57
CA VAL A 228 14.45 9.56 12.20
C VAL A 228 14.84 8.40 13.10
N THR A 229 14.49 8.51 14.38
CA THR A 229 14.72 7.43 15.36
C THR A 229 13.71 6.30 15.17
N ARG A 230 14.20 5.07 15.13
CA ARG A 230 13.37 3.86 15.23
C ARG A 230 12.86 3.72 16.66
N GLU A 231 11.55 3.66 16.84
CA GLU A 231 10.89 3.45 18.14
C GLU A 231 10.64 1.98 18.44
#